data_AF-A0A6C0E396-F1
#
_entry.id   AF-A0A6C0E396-F1
#
_cell.length_a   1.000
_cell.length_b   1.000
_cell.length_c   1.000
_cell.angle_alpha   90.00
_cell.angle_beta   90.00
_cell.angle_gamma   90.00
#
_symmetry.space_group_name_H-M   'P 1'
#
loop_
_entity.id
_entity.type
_entity.pdbx_description
1 polymer ?
#
loop_
_entity_poly.entity_id
_entity_poly.type
_entity_poly.pdbx_seq_one_letter_code
_entity_poly.pdbx_strand_id
1 'polypeptide(L)'
;MEKEHKFSIITMHDIFNVIVLSFISIVNTIYLLLVVTNIYDHIFINLFPIVVYSFIGYIIIDSLLIYNYPSCVVSKPRDLLLHHGITLVLCLSPIIEPEFEWHLGLAITVEIQTVFLTLSRLIVDKTTKIYKIINTAFYALFIIFRIFVFPMLTVYYYKTQQQYSIKCNSQINIATTALIGFSMITLMGFMWIYKFITKKYKTNIKTHVPFSTNDTSNKTKTVKLSFSS
;
A
#
# COMPACT_ATOMS: atom_id res chain seq x y z
N MET A 1 14.70 -17.47 -21.32
CA MET A 1 15.52 -17.32 -20.11
C MET A 1 15.29 -16.00 -19.36
N GLU A 2 15.75 -14.83 -19.82
CA GLU A 2 15.62 -13.58 -19.01
C GLU A 2 14.15 -13.18 -18.70
N LYS A 3 13.25 -13.29 -19.68
CA LYS A 3 11.82 -12.99 -19.50
C LYS A 3 11.12 -13.96 -18.51
N GLU A 4 11.47 -15.25 -18.56
CA GLU A 4 10.92 -16.27 -17.67
C GLU A 4 11.40 -16.06 -16.24
N HIS A 5 12.68 -15.72 -16.06
CA HIS A 5 13.26 -15.40 -14.76
C HIS A 5 12.56 -14.19 -14.12
N LYS A 6 12.33 -13.12 -14.91
CA LYS A 6 11.62 -11.93 -14.44
C LYS A 6 10.17 -12.21 -14.02
N PHE A 7 9.46 -13.02 -14.80
CA PHE A 7 8.08 -13.42 -14.49
C PHE A 7 8.00 -14.24 -13.19
N SER A 8 8.97 -15.15 -13.00
CA SER A 8 9.09 -15.95 -11.78
C SER A 8 9.25 -15.07 -10.52
N ILE A 9 10.13 -14.06 -10.57
CA ILE A 9 10.38 -13.17 -9.43
C ILE A 9 9.14 -12.36 -9.03
N ILE A 10 8.43 -11.78 -10.01
CA ILE A 10 7.20 -11.01 -9.74
C ILE A 10 6.16 -11.90 -9.03
N THR A 11 5.97 -13.11 -9.56
CA THR A 11 4.99 -14.06 -9.02
C THR A 11 5.38 -14.51 -7.61
N MET A 12 6.65 -14.81 -7.37
CA MET A 12 7.17 -15.17 -6.04
C MET A 12 6.94 -14.06 -5.01
N HIS A 13 7.29 -12.82 -5.36
CA HIS A 13 7.06 -11.64 -4.51
C HIS A 13 5.56 -11.45 -4.21
N ASP A 14 4.70 -11.60 -5.21
CA ASP A 14 3.26 -11.42 -5.03
C ASP A 14 2.64 -12.53 -4.17
N ILE A 15 3.11 -13.78 -4.30
CA ILE A 15 2.72 -14.89 -3.41
C ILE A 15 3.19 -14.63 -1.97
N PHE A 16 4.45 -14.22 -1.80
CA PHE A 16 5.01 -13.85 -0.50
C PHE A 16 4.14 -12.78 0.19
N ASN A 17 3.84 -11.70 -0.53
CA ASN A 17 3.02 -10.61 -0.02
C ASN A 17 1.62 -11.07 0.37
N VAL A 18 0.95 -11.88 -0.45
CA VAL A 18 -0.39 -12.39 -0.12
C VAL A 18 -0.35 -13.23 1.15
N ILE A 19 0.61 -14.15 1.29
CA ILE A 19 0.68 -15.04 2.46
C ILE A 19 0.97 -14.24 3.73
N VAL A 20 2.04 -13.45 3.73
CA VAL A 20 2.52 -12.76 4.94
C VAL A 20 1.57 -11.64 5.35
N LEU A 21 1.09 -10.82 4.42
CA LEU A 21 0.15 -9.75 4.75
C LEU A 21 -1.23 -10.28 5.15
N SER A 22 -1.68 -11.43 4.60
CA SER A 22 -2.93 -12.04 5.05
C SER A 22 -2.82 -12.48 6.51
N PHE A 23 -1.70 -13.12 6.88
CA PHE A 23 -1.43 -13.48 8.27
C PHE A 23 -1.43 -12.25 9.18
N ILE A 24 -0.65 -11.21 8.85
CA ILE A 24 -0.58 -9.96 9.64
C ILE A 24 -1.97 -9.33 9.74
N SER A 25 -2.72 -9.26 8.65
CA SER A 25 -4.06 -8.68 8.60
C SER A 25 -5.06 -9.44 9.48
N ILE A 26 -5.01 -10.77 9.50
CA ILE A 26 -5.86 -11.60 10.35
C ILE A 26 -5.54 -11.35 11.82
N VAL A 27 -4.26 -11.44 12.21
CA VAL A 27 -3.83 -11.24 13.60
C VAL A 27 -4.17 -9.81 14.07
N ASN A 28 -3.95 -8.81 13.23
CA ASN A 28 -4.29 -7.41 13.52
C ASN A 28 -5.82 -7.19 13.63
N THR A 29 -6.61 -7.85 12.79
CA THR A 29 -8.08 -7.78 12.88
C THR A 29 -8.58 -8.39 14.18
N ILE A 30 -8.03 -9.55 14.59
CA ILE A 30 -8.35 -10.19 15.87
C ILE A 30 -7.97 -9.23 17.02
N TYR A 31 -6.78 -8.64 16.98
CA TYR A 31 -6.36 -7.64 17.96
C TYR A 31 -7.36 -6.48 18.06
N LEU A 32 -7.72 -5.83 16.95
CA LEU A 32 -8.65 -4.71 16.95
C LEU A 32 -10.06 -5.10 17.41
N LEU A 33 -10.54 -6.30 17.06
CA LEU A 33 -11.82 -6.81 17.56
C LEU A 33 -11.80 -6.95 19.08
N LEU A 34 -10.72 -7.47 19.65
CA LEU A 34 -10.54 -7.59 21.10
C LEU A 34 -10.46 -6.21 21.79
N VAL A 35 -9.78 -5.24 21.17
CA VAL A 35 -9.74 -3.83 21.65
C VAL A 35 -11.17 -3.27 21.70
N VAL A 36 -11.95 -3.43 20.64
CA VAL A 36 -13.30 -2.87 20.51
C VAL A 36 -14.31 -3.53 21.46
N THR A 37 -14.22 -4.84 21.68
CA THR A 37 -15.12 -5.55 22.60
C THR A 37 -14.78 -5.33 24.07
N ASN A 38 -13.70 -4.61 24.37
CA ASN A 38 -13.21 -4.33 25.72
C ASN A 38 -13.01 -5.60 26.56
N ILE A 39 -12.68 -6.73 25.90
CA ILE A 39 -12.31 -7.98 26.57
C ILE A 39 -10.84 -7.84 26.97
N TYR A 40 -10.59 -7.05 28.02
CA TYR A 40 -9.28 -6.73 28.58
C TYR A 40 -8.85 -7.84 29.55
N ASP A 41 -8.44 -8.98 29.01
CA ASP A 41 -7.70 -10.00 29.77
C ASP A 41 -6.21 -9.92 29.46
N HIS A 42 -5.36 -10.46 30.34
CA HIS A 42 -3.89 -10.52 30.18
C HIS A 42 -3.39 -11.08 28.82
N ILE A 43 -4.24 -11.80 28.07
CA ILE A 43 -3.99 -12.25 26.70
C ILE A 43 -3.74 -11.05 25.74
N PHE A 44 -4.33 -9.89 26.03
CA PHE A 44 -4.26 -8.66 25.25
C PHE A 44 -2.85 -8.10 25.05
N ILE A 45 -2.01 -8.19 26.10
CA ILE A 45 -0.65 -7.60 26.13
C ILE A 45 0.27 -8.26 25.09
N ASN A 46 0.01 -9.51 24.70
CA ASN A 46 0.96 -10.26 23.88
C ASN A 46 0.61 -10.26 22.38
N LEU A 47 -0.60 -9.90 21.98
CA LEU A 47 -0.99 -10.00 20.57
C LEU A 47 -0.45 -8.83 19.73
N PHE A 48 -0.45 -7.62 20.27
CA PHE A 48 0.07 -6.46 19.54
C PHE A 48 1.58 -6.56 19.24
N PRO A 49 2.45 -7.01 20.17
CA PRO A 49 3.84 -7.32 19.85
C PRO A 49 3.99 -8.27 18.66
N ILE A 50 3.16 -9.31 18.57
CA ILE A 50 3.18 -10.24 17.43
C ILE A 50 2.84 -9.51 16.14
N VAL A 51 1.81 -8.66 16.15
CA VAL A 51 1.41 -7.85 14.98
C VAL A 51 2.55 -6.93 14.54
N VAL A 52 3.07 -6.10 15.44
CA VAL A 52 4.05 -5.06 15.09
C VAL A 52 5.40 -5.66 14.67
N TYR A 53 5.91 -6.68 15.37
CA TYR A 53 7.19 -7.30 15.00
C TYR A 53 7.08 -8.11 13.70
N SER A 54 5.96 -8.80 13.46
CA SER A 54 5.72 -9.45 12.17
C SER A 54 5.64 -8.43 11.04
N PHE A 55 5.00 -7.29 11.29
CA PHE A 55 4.87 -6.22 10.29
C PHE A 55 6.22 -5.52 10.00
N ILE A 56 7.03 -5.25 11.01
CA ILE A 56 8.41 -4.75 10.83
C ILE A 56 9.23 -5.74 10.01
N GLY A 57 9.21 -7.02 10.37
CA GLY A 57 9.92 -8.07 9.64
C GLY A 57 9.48 -8.16 8.18
N TYR A 58 8.17 -8.08 7.94
CA TYR A 58 7.60 -8.00 6.60
C TYR A 58 8.14 -6.79 5.82
N ILE A 59 8.08 -5.58 6.38
CA ILE A 59 8.54 -4.36 5.68
C ILE A 59 10.02 -4.47 5.32
N ILE A 60 10.86 -5.01 6.20
CA ILE A 60 12.29 -5.18 5.93
C ILE A 60 12.50 -6.14 4.76
N ILE A 61 11.86 -7.31 4.79
CA ILE A 61 12.00 -8.32 3.73
C ILE A 61 11.46 -7.78 2.39
N ASP A 62 10.28 -7.16 2.38
CA ASP A 62 9.68 -6.60 1.18
C ASP A 62 10.53 -5.46 0.60
N SER A 63 11.10 -4.61 1.46
CA SER A 63 12.05 -3.56 1.05
C SER A 63 13.30 -4.14 0.38
N LEU A 64 13.87 -5.22 0.93
CA LEU A 64 15.01 -5.90 0.33
C LEU A 64 14.65 -6.53 -1.01
N LEU A 65 13.47 -7.13 -1.14
CA LEU A 65 12.99 -7.67 -2.41
C LEU A 65 12.82 -6.57 -3.46
N ILE A 66 12.18 -5.45 -3.12
CA ILE A 66 11.97 -4.31 -4.02
C ILE A 66 13.32 -3.66 -4.41
N TYR A 67 14.25 -3.54 -3.47
CA TYR A 67 15.57 -2.96 -3.74
C TYR A 67 16.37 -3.82 -4.74
N ASN A 68 16.41 -5.14 -4.52
CA ASN A 68 17.14 -6.06 -5.38
C ASN A 68 16.43 -6.32 -6.72
N TYR A 69 15.09 -6.28 -6.73
CA TYR A 69 14.27 -6.60 -7.89
C TYR A 69 13.23 -5.52 -8.16
N PRO A 70 13.62 -4.29 -8.54
CA PRO A 70 12.71 -3.15 -8.69
C PRO A 70 11.54 -3.37 -9.66
N SER A 71 11.62 -4.37 -10.55
CA SER A 71 10.52 -4.75 -11.43
C SER A 71 9.43 -5.62 -10.80
N CYS A 72 9.57 -6.06 -9.54
CA CYS A 72 8.55 -6.83 -8.83
C CYS A 72 7.30 -6.00 -8.49
N VAL A 73 7.41 -4.67 -8.52
CA VAL A 73 6.33 -3.72 -8.22
C VAL A 73 5.94 -2.90 -9.44
N VAL A 74 4.64 -2.61 -9.56
CA VAL A 74 4.08 -1.80 -10.66
C VAL A 74 4.32 -0.30 -10.43
N SER A 75 4.32 0.10 -9.16
CA SER A 75 4.59 1.46 -8.73
C SER A 75 6.09 1.77 -8.80
N LYS A 76 6.46 3.06 -8.73
CA LYS A 76 7.87 3.45 -8.66
C LYS A 76 8.51 2.86 -7.39
N PRO A 77 9.58 2.05 -7.49
CA PRO A 77 10.21 1.41 -6.32
C PRO A 77 10.59 2.40 -5.23
N ARG A 78 11.12 3.57 -5.62
CA ARG A 78 11.46 4.66 -4.70
C ARG A 78 10.27 5.13 -3.86
N ASP A 79 9.07 5.24 -4.45
CA ASP A 79 7.88 5.69 -3.73
C ASP A 79 7.49 4.65 -2.65
N LEU A 80 7.67 3.36 -2.93
CA LEU A 80 7.38 2.28 -1.97
C LEU A 80 8.43 2.19 -0.87
N LEU A 81 9.72 2.27 -1.21
CA LEU A 81 10.80 2.27 -0.22
C LEU A 81 10.70 3.47 0.74
N LEU A 82 10.30 4.65 0.22
CA LEU A 82 10.01 5.81 1.06
C LEU A 82 8.84 5.54 2.01
N HIS A 83 7.75 4.95 1.50
CA HIS A 83 6.61 4.55 2.31
C HIS A 83 7.04 3.59 3.43
N HIS A 84 7.81 2.56 3.11
CA HIS A 84 8.33 1.59 4.09
C HIS A 84 9.19 2.26 5.16
N GLY A 85 10.07 3.18 4.78
CA GLY A 85 10.86 3.96 5.74
C GLY A 85 10.00 4.75 6.72
N ILE A 86 8.98 5.45 6.21
CA ILE A 86 8.03 6.19 7.06
C ILE A 86 7.26 5.24 7.98
N THR A 87 6.76 4.12 7.44
CA THR A 87 6.00 3.13 8.20
C THR A 87 6.85 2.47 9.30
N LEU A 88 8.13 2.17 9.04
CA LEU A 88 9.06 1.66 10.07
C LEU A 88 9.24 2.65 11.21
N VAL A 89 9.41 3.93 10.90
CA VAL A 89 9.50 4.99 11.93
C VAL A 89 8.21 5.08 12.74
N LEU A 90 7.04 4.96 12.10
CA LEU A 90 5.75 4.90 12.78
C LEU A 90 5.62 3.67 13.70
N CYS A 91 6.20 2.53 13.33
CA CYS A 91 6.17 1.32 14.17
C CYS A 91 6.92 1.51 15.51
N LEU A 92 7.82 2.49 15.61
CA LEU A 92 8.49 2.82 16.87
C LEU A 92 7.56 3.47 17.89
N SER A 93 6.48 4.13 17.46
CA SER A 93 5.62 4.88 18.39
C SER A 93 4.96 4.00 19.44
N PRO A 94 4.31 2.87 19.12
CA PRO A 94 3.74 1.99 20.15
C PRO A 94 4.78 1.15 20.90
N ILE A 95 5.98 0.96 20.33
CA ILE A 95 7.08 0.27 21.04
C ILE A 95 7.58 1.13 22.20
N ILE A 96 7.63 2.45 22.00
CA ILE A 96 8.06 3.41 23.02
C ILE A 96 6.89 3.78 23.95
N GLU A 97 5.69 3.93 23.40
CA GLU A 97 4.52 4.40 24.12
C GLU A 97 3.27 3.56 23.79
N PRO A 98 2.94 2.55 24.62
CA PRO A 98 1.87 1.58 24.36
C PRO A 98 0.46 2.17 24.17
N GLU A 99 0.17 3.39 24.63
CA GLU A 99 -1.13 4.04 24.33
C GLU A 99 -1.36 4.25 22.81
N PHE A 100 -0.31 4.14 22.00
CA PHE A 100 -0.39 4.27 20.53
C PHE A 100 -0.64 2.97 19.78
N GLU A 101 -0.70 1.82 20.48
CA GLU A 101 -0.84 0.51 19.84
C GLU A 101 -2.06 0.41 18.92
N TRP A 102 -3.25 0.74 19.43
CA TRP A 102 -4.49 0.59 18.66
C TRP A 102 -4.55 1.52 17.44
N HIS A 103 -3.90 2.69 17.50
CA HIS A 103 -3.79 3.61 16.36
C HIS A 103 -2.92 3.02 15.25
N LEU A 104 -1.78 2.41 15.63
CA LEU A 104 -0.96 1.71 14.66
C LEU A 104 -1.68 0.47 14.14
N GLY A 105 -2.40 -0.26 14.99
CA GLY A 105 -3.27 -1.37 14.57
C GLY A 105 -4.27 -0.93 13.50
N LEU A 106 -4.97 0.19 13.72
CA LEU A 106 -5.84 0.79 12.70
C LEU A 106 -5.07 1.15 11.43
N ALA A 107 -3.87 1.71 11.52
CA ALA A 107 -3.06 2.00 10.34
C ALA A 107 -2.68 0.73 9.57
N ILE A 108 -2.29 -0.35 10.27
CA ILE A 108 -1.89 -1.65 9.69
C ILE A 108 -3.06 -2.33 8.97
N THR A 109 -4.32 -2.03 9.30
CA THR A 109 -5.46 -2.58 8.54
C THR A 109 -5.48 -2.17 7.06
N VAL A 110 -4.70 -1.15 6.67
CA VAL A 110 -4.47 -0.82 5.26
C VAL A 110 -3.87 -1.99 4.48
N GLU A 111 -3.16 -2.92 5.13
CA GLU A 111 -2.55 -4.05 4.43
C GLU A 111 -3.57 -5.05 3.88
N ILE A 112 -4.80 -5.08 4.40
CA ILE A 112 -5.91 -5.82 3.77
C ILE A 112 -6.14 -5.32 2.33
N GLN A 113 -6.00 -4.01 2.13
CA GLN A 113 -6.07 -3.41 0.79
C GLN A 113 -4.91 -3.88 -0.09
N THR A 114 -3.68 -3.96 0.46
CA THR A 114 -2.49 -4.45 -0.25
C THR A 114 -2.62 -5.93 -0.63
N VAL A 115 -3.23 -6.76 0.23
CA VAL A 115 -3.59 -8.15 -0.07
C VAL A 115 -4.51 -8.22 -1.28
N PHE A 116 -5.60 -7.44 -1.30
CA PHE A 116 -6.51 -7.44 -2.46
C PHE A 116 -5.85 -6.93 -3.74
N LEU A 117 -5.02 -5.89 -3.65
CA LEU A 117 -4.24 -5.41 -4.79
C LEU A 117 -3.36 -6.53 -5.36
N THR A 118 -2.63 -7.23 -4.51
CA THR A 118 -1.68 -8.27 -4.92
C THR A 118 -2.39 -9.52 -5.43
N LEU A 119 -3.46 -9.94 -4.76
CA LEU A 119 -4.29 -11.04 -5.24
C LEU A 119 -4.90 -10.74 -6.62
N SER A 120 -5.31 -9.48 -6.86
CA SER A 120 -5.82 -9.06 -8.17
C SER A 120 -4.78 -9.19 -9.28
N ARG A 121 -3.47 -9.13 -8.97
CA ARG A 121 -2.38 -9.32 -9.94
C ARG A 121 -2.19 -10.78 -10.29
N LEU A 122 -2.33 -11.68 -9.32
CA LEU A 122 -2.18 -13.13 -9.50
C LEU A 122 -3.32 -13.78 -10.31
N ILE A 123 -4.51 -13.16 -10.35
CA ILE A 123 -5.63 -13.70 -11.14
C ILE A 123 -5.41 -13.45 -12.63
N VAL A 124 -5.26 -14.50 -13.43
CA VAL A 124 -5.04 -14.37 -14.89
C VAL A 124 -6.28 -13.82 -15.61
N ASP A 125 -7.45 -14.39 -15.34
CA ASP A 125 -8.71 -13.99 -15.98
C ASP A 125 -9.41 -12.83 -15.26
N LYS A 126 -9.33 -11.65 -15.86
CA LYS A 126 -9.93 -10.39 -15.37
C LYS A 126 -11.44 -10.28 -15.60
N THR A 127 -12.07 -11.25 -16.28
CA THR A 127 -13.52 -11.26 -16.53
C THR A 127 -14.32 -11.95 -15.42
N THR A 128 -13.65 -12.77 -14.60
CA THR A 128 -14.27 -13.55 -13.53
C THR A 128 -14.98 -12.68 -12.48
N LYS A 129 -16.05 -13.22 -11.88
CA LYS A 129 -16.75 -12.58 -10.76
C LYS A 129 -15.82 -12.36 -9.56
N ILE A 130 -14.92 -13.31 -9.29
CA ILE A 130 -13.93 -13.25 -8.20
C ILE A 130 -13.01 -12.04 -8.39
N TYR A 131 -12.47 -11.84 -9.59
CA TYR A 131 -11.64 -10.65 -9.88
C TYR A 131 -12.41 -9.35 -9.62
N LYS A 132 -13.67 -9.25 -10.07
CA LYS A 132 -14.51 -8.07 -9.85
C LYS A 132 -14.72 -7.78 -8.35
N ILE A 133 -14.98 -8.81 -7.54
CA ILE A 133 -15.16 -8.67 -6.09
C ILE A 133 -13.87 -8.17 -5.44
N ILE A 134 -12.74 -8.82 -5.71
CA ILE A 134 -11.43 -8.45 -5.15
C ILE A 134 -11.04 -7.02 -5.53
N ASN A 135 -11.22 -6.67 -6.80
CA ASN A 135 -10.91 -5.34 -7.31
C ASN A 135 -11.83 -4.27 -6.69
N THR A 136 -13.10 -4.58 -6.47
CA THR A 136 -14.04 -3.68 -5.78
C THR A 136 -13.64 -3.48 -4.31
N ALA A 137 -13.28 -4.55 -3.60
CA ALA A 137 -12.81 -4.47 -2.22
C ALA A 137 -11.53 -3.63 -2.11
N PHE A 138 -10.58 -3.82 -3.04
CA PHE A 138 -9.39 -2.97 -3.14
C PHE A 138 -9.75 -1.48 -3.24
N TYR A 139 -10.64 -1.09 -4.16
CA TYR A 139 -11.02 0.31 -4.32
C TYR A 139 -11.79 0.88 -3.13
N ALA A 140 -12.67 0.09 -2.53
CA ALA A 140 -13.42 0.50 -1.34
C ALA A 140 -12.45 0.83 -0.20
N LEU A 141 -11.53 -0.09 0.12
CA LEU A 141 -10.53 0.13 1.16
C LEU A 141 -9.57 1.27 0.79
N PHE A 142 -9.15 1.38 -0.47
CA PHE A 142 -8.30 2.47 -0.94
C PHE A 142 -8.91 3.84 -0.63
N ILE A 143 -10.21 4.01 -0.86
CA ILE A 143 -10.90 5.26 -0.54
C ILE A 143 -11.02 5.45 0.97
N ILE A 144 -11.44 4.42 1.71
CA ILE A 144 -11.62 4.48 3.17
C ILE A 144 -10.33 4.92 3.85
N PHE A 145 -9.20 4.27 3.56
CA PHE A 145 -7.94 4.58 4.23
C PHE A 145 -7.37 5.94 3.86
N ARG A 146 -7.38 6.28 2.56
CA ARG A 146 -6.69 7.48 2.07
C ARG A 146 -7.48 8.77 2.32
N ILE A 147 -8.81 8.71 2.33
CA ILE A 147 -9.66 9.90 2.51
C ILE A 147 -10.11 10.06 3.95
N PHE A 148 -10.27 8.97 4.71
CA PHE A 148 -10.84 9.04 6.06
C PHE A 148 -9.82 8.65 7.13
N VAL A 149 -9.30 7.42 7.11
CA VAL A 149 -8.52 6.89 8.24
C VAL A 149 -7.21 7.66 8.46
N PHE A 150 -6.37 7.84 7.43
CA PHE A 150 -5.07 8.53 7.63
C PHE A 150 -5.20 10.03 7.94
N PRO A 151 -6.08 10.81 7.28
CA PRO A 151 -6.36 12.18 7.69
C PRO A 151 -6.86 12.27 9.14
N MET A 152 -7.77 11.37 9.55
CA MET A 152 -8.25 11.29 10.92
C MET A 152 -7.12 11.02 11.91
N LEU A 153 -6.26 10.03 11.64
CA LEU A 153 -5.09 9.72 12.50
C LEU A 153 -4.12 10.89 12.57
N THR A 154 -3.93 11.63 11.48
CA THR A 154 -3.10 12.85 11.47
C THR A 154 -3.65 13.92 12.42
N VAL A 155 -4.96 14.18 12.35
CA VAL A 155 -5.62 15.14 13.26
C VAL A 155 -5.60 14.66 14.71
N TYR A 156 -5.76 13.36 14.93
CA TYR A 156 -5.62 12.76 16.26
C TYR A 156 -4.22 13.02 16.84
N TYR A 157 -3.16 12.64 16.12
CA TYR A 157 -1.79 12.81 16.59
C TYR A 157 -1.37 14.26 16.72
N TYR A 158 -2.00 15.19 15.99
CA TYR A 158 -1.81 16.62 16.23
C TYR A 158 -2.28 17.02 17.63
N LYS A 159 -3.50 16.62 18.01
CA LYS A 159 -4.03 16.88 19.36
C LYS A 159 -3.21 16.18 20.45
N THR A 160 -2.86 14.91 20.21
CA THR A 160 -2.03 14.12 21.13
C THR A 160 -0.67 14.77 21.31
N GLN A 161 -0.02 15.23 20.25
CA GLN A 161 1.28 15.91 20.35
C GLN A 161 1.20 17.16 21.22
N GLN A 162 0.12 17.96 21.14
CA GLN A 162 -0.04 19.14 22.01
C GLN A 162 -0.14 18.75 23.48
N GLN A 163 -0.96 17.74 23.80
CA GLN A 163 -1.12 17.25 25.17
C GLN A 163 0.17 16.62 25.72
N TYR A 164 0.81 15.78 24.91
CA TYR A 164 2.04 15.09 25.28
C TYR A 164 3.22 16.06 25.45
N SER A 165 3.23 17.15 24.68
CA SER A 165 4.25 18.20 24.82
C SER A 165 4.16 18.95 26.13
N ILE A 166 2.94 19.18 26.63
CA ILE A 166 2.70 19.77 27.96
C ILE A 166 3.16 18.78 29.03
N LYS A 167 2.77 17.50 28.93
CA LYS A 167 3.12 16.44 29.88
C LYS A 167 4.63 16.25 30.03
N CYS A 168 5.36 16.28 28.92
CA CYS A 168 6.81 16.05 28.90
C CYS A 168 7.64 17.34 28.91
N ASN A 169 7.01 18.52 28.94
CA ASN A 169 7.65 19.82 28.80
C ASN A 169 8.62 19.92 27.59
N SER A 170 8.25 19.30 26.46
CA SER A 170 9.03 19.28 25.23
C SER A 170 8.14 19.18 24.00
N GLN A 171 8.37 20.06 23.02
CA GLN A 171 7.67 20.02 21.73
C GLN A 171 8.15 18.90 20.82
N ILE A 172 9.34 18.33 21.09
CA ILE A 172 9.91 17.20 20.35
C ILE A 172 9.77 15.96 21.24
N ASN A 173 8.83 15.10 20.88
CA ASN A 173 8.50 13.88 21.61
C ASN A 173 8.01 12.78 20.65
N ILE A 174 7.71 11.59 21.16
CA ILE A 174 7.32 10.46 20.32
C ILE A 174 6.02 10.71 19.53
N ALA A 175 5.07 11.47 20.08
CA ALA A 175 3.85 11.86 19.38
C ALA A 175 4.14 12.79 18.18
N THR A 176 5.23 13.58 18.25
CA THR A 176 5.70 14.41 17.13
C THR A 176 6.14 13.55 15.96
N THR A 177 6.87 12.48 16.23
CA THR A 177 7.28 11.50 15.20
C THR A 177 6.07 10.86 14.54
N ALA A 178 5.07 10.45 15.34
CA ALA A 178 3.83 9.87 14.82
C ALA A 178 3.05 10.88 13.96
N LEU A 179 2.92 12.13 14.41
CA LEU A 179 2.27 13.21 13.66
C LEU A 179 2.94 13.43 12.29
N ILE A 180 4.27 13.54 12.26
CA ILE A 180 5.01 13.71 11.00
C ILE A 180 4.80 12.50 10.09
N GLY A 181 4.94 11.29 10.63
CA GLY A 181 4.77 10.06 9.85
C GLY A 181 3.37 9.96 9.23
N PHE A 182 2.30 10.14 10.01
CA PHE A 182 0.93 10.10 9.50
C PHE A 182 0.62 11.23 8.52
N SER A 183 1.20 12.42 8.73
CA SER A 183 1.10 13.52 7.74
C SER A 183 1.72 13.12 6.41
N MET A 184 2.91 12.51 6.43
CA MET A 184 3.57 12.03 5.21
C MET A 184 2.79 10.90 4.53
N ILE A 185 2.27 9.92 5.29
CA ILE A 185 1.41 8.85 4.76
C ILE A 185 0.14 9.42 4.11
N THR A 186 -0.46 10.44 4.72
CA THR A 186 -1.64 11.13 4.19
C THR A 186 -1.32 11.84 2.87
N LEU A 187 -0.22 12.61 2.83
CA LEU A 187 0.23 13.30 1.61
C LEU A 187 0.56 12.31 0.48
N MET A 188 1.22 11.19 0.79
CA MET A 188 1.48 10.12 -0.18
C MET A 188 0.18 9.49 -0.68
N GLY A 189 -0.81 9.34 0.20
CA GLY A 189 -2.16 8.92 -0.16
C GLY A 189 -2.82 9.81 -1.20
N PHE A 190 -2.80 11.13 -0.98
CA PHE A 190 -3.31 12.10 -1.95
C PHE A 190 -2.51 12.10 -3.26
N MET A 191 -1.18 11.97 -3.19
CA MET A 191 -0.34 11.83 -4.38
C MET A 191 -0.75 10.59 -5.20
N TRP A 192 -1.06 9.46 -4.56
CA TRP A 192 -1.50 8.24 -5.24
C TRP A 192 -2.90 8.38 -5.84
N ILE A 193 -3.84 9.02 -5.12
CA ILE A 193 -5.16 9.36 -5.67
C ILE A 193 -5.00 10.20 -6.94
N TYR A 194 -4.17 11.25 -6.90
CA TYR A 194 -3.89 12.10 -8.05
C TYR A 194 -3.29 11.33 -9.23
N LYS A 195 -2.28 10.48 -8.98
CA LYS A 195 -1.69 9.59 -10.00
C LYS A 195 -2.72 8.64 -10.60
N PHE A 196 -3.63 8.12 -9.78
CA PHE A 196 -4.67 7.19 -10.22
C PHE A 196 -5.68 7.88 -11.17
N ILE A 197 -6.18 9.06 -10.78
CA ILE A 197 -7.11 9.86 -11.58
C ILE A 197 -6.47 10.28 -12.90
N THR A 198 -5.25 10.82 -12.86
CA THR A 198 -4.56 11.32 -14.06
C THR A 198 -4.16 10.21 -15.04
N LYS A 199 -3.75 9.03 -14.55
CA LYS A 199 -3.45 7.87 -15.41
C LYS A 199 -4.68 7.40 -16.15
N LYS A 200 -5.83 7.28 -15.46
CA LYS A 200 -7.10 6.87 -16.07
C LYS A 200 -7.56 7.85 -17.15
N TYR A 201 -7.40 9.15 -16.89
CA TYR A 201 -7.73 10.20 -17.85
C TYR A 201 -6.88 10.12 -19.14
N LYS A 202 -5.56 9.88 -19.01
CA LYS A 202 -4.67 9.71 -20.18
C LYS A 202 -5.00 8.47 -21.02
N THR A 203 -5.42 7.36 -20.41
CA THR A 203 -5.85 6.18 -21.17
C THR A 203 -7.15 6.40 -21.92
N ASN A 204 -8.11 7.13 -21.34
CA ASN A 204 -9.40 7.41 -22.00
C ASN A 204 -9.27 8.40 -23.17
N ILE A 205 -8.37 9.38 -23.10
CA ILE A 205 -8.13 10.30 -24.22
C ILE A 205 -7.57 9.56 -25.44
N LYS A 206 -6.68 8.58 -25.24
CA LYS A 206 -6.11 7.79 -26.35
C LYS A 206 -7.15 6.89 -27.03
N THR A 207 -8.21 6.47 -26.34
CA THR A 207 -9.30 5.67 -26.92
C THR A 207 -10.44 6.52 -27.49
N HIS A 208 -10.45 7.83 -27.23
CA HIS A 208 -11.46 8.77 -27.72
C HIS A 208 -10.92 9.80 -28.71
N VAL A 209 -9.73 9.60 -29.28
CA VAL A 209 -9.41 10.28 -30.55
C VAL A 209 -10.40 9.70 -31.56
N PRO A 210 -11.38 10.47 -32.05
CA PRO A 210 -12.28 9.97 -33.07
C PRO A 210 -11.39 9.53 -34.23
N PHE A 211 -11.65 8.34 -34.77
CA PHE A 211 -11.15 7.95 -36.07
C PHE A 211 -11.41 9.13 -37.00
N SER A 212 -10.35 9.89 -37.30
CA SER A 212 -10.39 10.90 -38.34
C SER A 212 -10.75 10.14 -39.59
N THR A 213 -11.95 10.38 -40.12
CA THR A 213 -12.51 9.78 -41.32
C THR A 213 -11.78 10.18 -42.61
N ASN A 214 -10.56 10.72 -42.50
CA ASN A 214 -9.79 11.24 -43.63
C ASN A 214 -8.61 10.37 -44.11
N ASP A 215 -8.38 9.17 -43.54
CA ASP A 215 -7.29 8.28 -43.98
C ASP A 215 -7.74 7.11 -44.90
N THR A 216 -8.70 7.37 -45.81
CA THR A 216 -9.05 6.43 -46.91
C THR A 216 -8.40 6.78 -48.25
N SER A 217 -7.37 7.63 -48.28
CA SER A 217 -6.63 7.88 -49.53
C SER A 217 -5.12 7.73 -49.34
N ASN A 218 -4.57 6.75 -50.07
CA ASN A 218 -3.18 6.66 -50.50
C ASN A 218 -2.11 6.36 -49.44
N LYS A 219 -1.71 5.09 -49.38
CA LYS A 219 -0.40 4.65 -49.92
C LYS A 219 -0.22 3.14 -49.82
N THR A 220 -0.44 2.48 -50.94
CA THR A 220 0.28 1.26 -51.36
C THR A 220 1.78 1.58 -51.36
N LYS A 221 2.46 1.40 -50.23
CA LYS A 221 3.92 1.29 -50.20
C LYS A 221 4.28 -0.19 -50.23
N THR A 222 4.60 -0.65 -51.43
CA THR A 222 5.34 -1.87 -51.71
C THR A 222 6.61 -1.91 -50.85
N VAL A 223 6.65 -2.83 -49.89
CA VAL A 223 7.86 -3.17 -49.15
C VAL A 223 8.74 -4.00 -50.07
N LYS A 224 9.75 -3.36 -50.68
CA LYS A 224 10.87 -4.07 -51.31
C LYS A 224 11.69 -4.73 -50.21
N LEU A 225 11.57 -6.05 -50.09
CA LEU A 225 12.54 -6.88 -49.37
C LEU A 225 13.76 -7.06 -50.28
N SER A 226 14.85 -6.35 -49.99
CA SER A 226 16.17 -6.69 -50.51
C SER A 226 16.87 -7.60 -49.51
N PHE A 227 17.03 -8.87 -49.87
CA PHE A 227 18.01 -9.76 -49.27
C PHE A 227 19.36 -9.47 -49.93
N SER A 228 20.37 -9.16 -49.11
CA SER A 228 21.77 -9.28 -49.51
C SER A 228 22.46 -10.24 -48.54
N SER A 229 23.09 -11.22 -49.18
CA SER A 229 24.00 -12.27 -48.71
C SER A 229 24.87 -11.95 -47.50
#